data_AF-A0A2V9CNS2-F1
#
_entry.id   AF-A0A2V9CNS2-F1
#
_cell.length_a   1.000
_cell.length_b   1.000
_cell.length_c   1.000
_cell.angle_alpha   90.00
_cell.angle_beta   90.00
_cell.angle_gamma   90.00
#
_symmetry.space_group_name_H-M   'P 1'
#
loop_
_entity.id
_entity.type
_entity.pdbx_description
1 polymer ?
#
loop_
_entity_poly.entity_id
_entity_poly.type
_entity_poly.pdbx_seq_one_letter_code
_entity_poly.pdbx_strand_id
1 'polypeptide(L)' 'MQAQAIEARPRIEGKVNESRAAALLGLSTQKLRRLSEQSGLGRPDLENSGAQLVFTYAELYRLCRLVAEIRG' A
#
# COMPACT_ATOMS: atom_id res chain seq x y z
N MET A 1 -38.57 0.72 -15.91
CA MET A 1 -37.23 1.28 -16.19
C MET A 1 -36.79 2.09 -14.97
N GLN A 2 -36.07 1.46 -14.03
CA GLN A 2 -35.30 2.18 -13.01
C GLN A 2 -34.00 1.40 -12.83
N ALA A 3 -32.95 1.88 -13.50
CA ALA A 3 -31.59 1.39 -13.32
C ALA A 3 -31.14 1.81 -11.92
N GLN A 4 -31.09 0.87 -10.99
CA GLN A 4 -30.42 1.10 -9.72
C GLN A 4 -28.95 1.29 -10.03
N ALA A 5 -28.48 2.53 -9.88
CA ALA A 5 -27.07 2.85 -9.92
C ALA A 5 -26.39 2.02 -8.83
N ILE A 6 -25.68 0.98 -9.25
CA ILE A 6 -24.68 0.33 -8.43
C ILE A 6 -23.63 1.41 -8.21
N GLU A 7 -23.74 2.17 -7.12
CA GLU A 7 -22.60 2.89 -6.58
C GLU A 7 -21.55 1.82 -6.33
N ALA A 8 -20.64 1.69 -7.28
CA ALA A 8 -19.39 0.98 -7.10
C ALA A 8 -18.60 1.78 -6.05
N ARG A 9 -19.02 1.67 -4.78
CA ARG A 9 -18.11 1.91 -3.66
C ARG A 9 -16.91 1.01 -3.96
N PRO A 10 -15.72 1.56 -4.26
CA PRO A 10 -14.57 0.71 -4.48
C PRO A 10 -14.44 -0.12 -3.21
N ARG A 11 -14.58 -1.45 -3.32
CA ARG A 11 -14.38 -2.39 -2.21
C ARG A 11 -13.07 -2.00 -1.56
N ILE A 12 -13.12 -1.44 -0.35
CA ILE A 12 -11.95 -1.26 0.49
C ILE A 12 -11.64 -2.63 1.09
N GLU A 13 -11.38 -3.61 0.23
CA GLU A 13 -10.93 -4.95 0.57
C GLU A 13 -9.55 -5.09 -0.06
N GLY A 14 -8.50 -4.88 0.72
CA GLY A 14 -7.11 -5.08 0.27
C GLY A 14 -6.13 -3.94 0.48
N LYS A 15 -6.34 -3.14 1.53
CA LYS A 15 -5.30 -2.25 2.07
C LYS A 15 -4.45 -3.01 3.09
N VAL A 16 -3.13 -2.87 3.01
CA VAL A 16 -2.13 -3.36 3.95
C VAL A 16 -1.52 -2.14 4.62
N ASN A 17 -1.59 -2.07 5.95
CA ASN A 17 -0.98 -0.97 6.69
C ASN A 17 0.55 -1.05 6.67
N GLU A 18 1.20 0.07 6.98
CA GLU A 18 2.64 0.25 6.93
C GLU A 18 3.40 -0.80 7.74
N SER A 19 3.00 -1.03 8.99
CA SER A 19 3.65 -2.00 9.87
C SER A 19 3.61 -3.41 9.31
N ARG A 20 2.45 -3.82 8.76
CA ARG A 20 2.29 -5.15 8.15
C ARG A 20 3.06 -5.27 6.85
N ALA A 21 3.06 -4.24 6.01
CA ALA A 21 3.85 -4.22 4.77
C ALA A 21 5.36 -4.33 5.07
N ALA A 22 5.84 -3.61 6.08
CA ALA A 22 7.24 -3.65 6.50
C ALA A 22 7.65 -5.05 6.97
N ALA A 23 6.80 -5.70 7.79
CA ALA A 23 7.01 -7.06 8.24
C ALA A 23 7.06 -8.07 7.08
N LEU A 24 6.13 -7.98 6.12
CA LEU A 24 6.08 -8.87 4.95
C LEU A 24 7.29 -8.72 4.02
N LEU A 25 7.83 -7.50 3.92
CA LEU A 25 9.01 -7.20 3.09
C LEU A 25 10.33 -7.46 3.82
N GLY A 26 10.30 -7.78 5.12
CA GLY A 26 11.50 -7.89 5.95
C GLY A 26 12.29 -6.58 5.98
N LEU A 27 11.59 -5.44 6.13
CA LEU A 27 12.16 -4.10 6.19
C LEU A 27 11.74 -3.41 7.50
N SER A 28 12.50 -2.40 7.92
CA SER A 28 11.99 -1.43 8.90
C SER A 28 10.95 -0.51 8.23
N THR A 29 10.03 0.03 9.03
CA THR A 29 9.04 1.03 8.57
C THR A 29 9.72 2.25 7.96
N GLN A 30 10.82 2.73 8.53
CA GLN A 30 11.61 3.82 7.97
C GLN A 30 12.16 3.50 6.58
N LYS A 31 12.66 2.28 6.36
CA LYS A 31 13.17 1.85 5.05
C LYS A 31 12.03 1.67 4.04
N LEU A 32 10.88 1.18 4.49
CA LEU A 32 9.66 1.12 3.68
C LEU A 32 9.19 2.51 3.25
N ARG A 33 9.17 3.51 4.15
CA ARG A 33 8.81 4.90 3.80
C ARG A 33 9.72 5.49 2.73
N ARG A 34 11.04 5.34 2.89
CA ARG A 34 11.98 5.81 1.87
C ARG A 34 11.74 5.14 0.52
N LEU A 35 11.49 3.83 0.51
CA LEU A 35 11.20 3.09 -0.72
C LEU A 35 9.87 3.53 -1.34
N SER A 36 8.86 3.79 -0.51
CA SER A 36 7.56 4.35 -0.91
C SER A 36 7.72 5.73 -1.54
N GLU A 37 8.49 6.63 -0.92
CA GLU A 37 8.80 7.97 -1.44
C GLU A 37 9.54 7.90 -2.78
N GLN A 38 10.52 7.01 -2.92
CA GLN A 38 11.29 6.84 -4.15
C GLN A 38 10.48 6.23 -5.31
N SER A 39 9.54 5.34 -5.01
CA SER A 39 8.75 4.60 -6.01
C SER A 39 7.38 5.21 -6.29
N GLY A 40 6.92 6.15 -5.46
CA GLY A 40 5.56 6.70 -5.51
C GLY A 40 4.47 5.70 -5.13
N LEU A 41 4.82 4.60 -4.46
CA LEU A 41 3.90 3.53 -4.08
C LEU A 41 3.41 3.72 -2.65
N GLY A 42 2.13 3.47 -2.40
CA GLY A 42 1.52 3.66 -1.08
C GLY A 42 0.97 5.07 -0.89
N ARG A 43 0.00 5.19 0.01
CA ARG A 43 -0.73 6.45 0.24
C ARG A 43 -0.88 6.70 1.74
N PRO A 44 -0.93 7.97 2.18
CA PRO A 44 -1.31 8.29 3.55
C PRO A 44 -2.65 7.66 3.91
N ASP A 45 -2.73 7.06 5.08
CA ASP A 45 -3.96 6.50 5.62
C ASP A 45 -4.87 7.62 6.14
N LEU A 46 -5.67 8.20 5.23
CA LEU A 46 -6.57 9.30 5.55
C LEU A 46 -7.64 8.92 6.58
N GLU A 47 -7.90 7.63 6.78
CA GLU A 47 -8.85 7.14 7.78
C GLU A 47 -8.22 7.14 9.19
N ASN A 48 -6.89 7.17 9.29
CA ASN A 48 -6.14 7.03 10.53
C ASN A 48 -5.06 8.11 10.68
N SER A 49 -5.50 9.37 10.59
CA SER A 49 -4.69 10.60 10.77
C SER A 49 -3.64 10.89 9.69
N GLY A 50 -3.53 10.08 8.63
CA GLY A 50 -2.56 10.28 7.53
C GLY A 50 -1.10 10.05 7.92
N ALA A 51 -0.82 9.69 9.17
CA ALA A 51 0.53 9.55 9.70
C ALA A 51 1.23 8.24 9.28
N GLN A 52 0.44 7.23 8.88
CA GLN A 52 0.92 5.95 8.38
C GLN A 52 0.57 5.79 6.92
N LEU A 53 1.33 4.94 6.23
CA LEU A 53 1.03 4.56 4.85
C LEU A 53 0.14 3.33 4.79
N VAL A 54 -0.71 3.27 3.77
CA VAL A 54 -1.46 2.09 3.37
C VAL A 54 -1.13 1.75 1.92
N PHE A 55 -1.09 0.45 1.64
CA PHE A 55 -0.71 -0.10 0.35
C PHE A 55 -1.79 -1.04 -0.14
N THR A 56 -2.11 -0.97 -1.42
CA THR A 56 -2.85 -2.04 -2.08
C THR A 56 -1.97 -3.29 -2.23
N TYR A 57 -2.59 -4.47 -2.40
CA TYR A 57 -1.82 -5.68 -2.72
C TYR A 57 -0.96 -5.54 -3.98
N ALA A 58 -1.43 -4.81 -5.00
CA ALA A 58 -0.68 -4.57 -6.22
C ALA A 58 0.56 -3.71 -5.98
N GLU A 59 0.45 -2.65 -5.16
CA GLU A 59 1.60 -1.84 -4.75
C GLU A 59 2.58 -2.64 -3.89
N LEU A 60 2.07 -3.46 -2.97
CA LEU A 60 2.90 -4.34 -2.15
C LEU A 60 3.69 -5.34 -3.00
N TYR A 61 3.06 -5.95 -4.01
CA TYR A 61 3.76 -6.84 -4.95
C TYR A 61 4.88 -6.13 -5.71
N ARG A 62 4.64 -4.89 -6.17
CA ARG A 62 5.68 -4.07 -6.82
C ARG A 62 6.82 -3.75 -5.86
N LEU A 63 6.52 -3.42 -4.60
CA LEU A 63 7.53 -3.22 -3.57
C LEU A 63 8.35 -4.49 -3.32
N CYS A 64 7.72 -5.67 -3.25
CA CYS A 64 8.43 -6.95 -3.13
C CYS A 64 9.46 -7.13 -4.26
N ARG A 65 9.06 -6.83 -5.49
CA ARG A 65 9.95 -6.93 -6.66
C ARG A 65 11.13 -5.96 -6.58
N LEU A 66 10.87 -4.70 -6.26
CA LEU A 66 11.93 -3.70 -6.09
C LEU A 66 12.94 -4.11 -5.02
N VAL A 67 12.46 -4.64 -3.89
CA VAL A 67 13.33 -5.14 -2.81
C VAL A 67 14.19 -6.32 -3.26
N ALA A 68 13.62 -7.23 -4.06
CA ALA A 68 14.37 -8.37 -4.60
C ALA A 68 15.45 -7.90 -5.60
N GLU A 69 15.14 -6.94 -6.47
CA GLU A 69 16.09 -6.37 -7.44
C GLU A 69 17.25 -5.63 -6.75
N ILE A 70 17.00 -4.94 -5.62
CA ILE A 70 18.05 -4.23 -4.85
C ILE A 70 18.98 -5.20 -4.10
N ARG A 71 18.54 -6.43 -3.83
CA ARG A 71 19.32 -7.44 -3.08
C ARG A 71 20.04 -8.44 -3.99
N GLY A 72 19.80 -8.37 -5.30
CA GLY A 72 20.41 -9.24 -6.32
C GLY A 72 21.72 -8.71 -6.88
#